data_AF-A0A645A316-F1
#
_entry.id   AF-A0A645A316-F1
#
_cell.length_a   1.000
_cell.length_b   1.000
_cell.length_c   1.000
_cell.angle_alpha   90.00
_cell.angle_beta   90.00
_cell.angle_gamma   90.00
#
_symmetry.space_group_name_H-M   'P 1'
#
loop_
_entity.id
_entity.type
_entity.pdbx_description
1 polymer ?
#
loop_
_entity_poly.entity_id
_entity_poly.type
_entity_poly.pdbx_seq_one_letter_code
_entity_poly.pdbx_strand_id
1 'polypeptide(L)' 'MLMVMEELTKRIRKEGGDKQNKYEYQVNRNKLVGILRDDIIHALTARNQATLVARMNKIIKRAQAFVCPIKPDRTVERLR' A
#
# COMPACT_ATOMS: atom_id res chain seq x y z
N MET A 1 -14.13 2.68 7.54
CA MET A 1 -12.87 2.67 6.75
C MET A 1 -11.77 3.57 7.31
N LEU A 2 -12.06 4.71 7.95
CA LEU A 2 -11.05 5.60 8.55
C LEU A 2 -10.24 4.93 9.70
N MET A 3 -10.89 4.19 10.61
CA MET A 3 -10.19 3.56 11.75
C MET A 3 -9.09 2.57 11.34
N VAL A 4 -9.32 1.79 10.27
CA VAL A 4 -8.35 0.79 9.78
C VAL A 4 -7.05 1.45 9.32
N MET A 5 -7.13 2.68 8.78
CA MET A 5 -5.98 3.40 8.23
C MET A 5 -5.13 4.10 9.29
N GLU A 6 -5.76 4.65 10.34
CA GLU A 6 -5.02 5.16 11.49
C GLU A 6 -4.26 4.04 12.18
N GLU A 7 -4.89 2.87 12.33
CA GLU A 7 -4.25 1.71 12.94
C GLU A 7 -3.07 1.19 12.10
N LEU A 8 -3.22 1.12 10.77
CA LEU A 8 -2.13 0.77 9.86
C LEU A 8 -0.98 1.77 9.92
N THR A 9 -1.28 3.06 9.95
CA THR A 9 -0.26 4.12 10.03
C THR A 9 0.50 4.05 11.36
N LYS A 10 -0.21 3.77 12.47
CA LYS A 10 0.40 3.53 13.78
C LYS A 10 1.31 2.30 13.78
N ARG A 11 0.89 1.20 13.14
CA ARG A 11 1.71 -0.02 13.01
C ARG A 11 2.98 0.24 12.19
N ILE A 12 2.87 0.93 11.05
CA ILE A 12 4.03 1.30 10.23
C ILE A 12 5.03 2.17 11.02
N ARG A 13 4.54 3.14 11.81
CA ARG A 13 5.40 3.94 12.69
C ARG A 13 6.06 3.10 13.79
N LYS A 14 5.34 2.14 14.38
CA LYS A 14 5.87 1.24 15.41
C LYS A 14 6.92 0.28 14.86
N GLU A 15 6.72 -0.27 13.66
CA GLU A 15 7.68 -1.17 12.99
C GLU A 15 8.87 -0.43 12.37
N GLY A 16 8.69 0.84 12.02
CA GLY A 16 9.71 1.69 11.40
C GLY A 16 10.52 2.54 12.38
N GLY A 17 10.10 2.67 13.64
CA GLY A 17 10.71 3.57 14.63
C GLY A 17 12.16 3.26 14.98
N ASP A 18 12.57 1.99 14.87
CA ASP A 18 13.96 1.56 15.15
C ASP A 18 14.89 1.64 13.94
N LYS A 19 14.36 1.95 12.75
CA LYS A 19 15.17 2.07 11.53
C LYS A 19 15.41 3.56 11.28
N GLN A 20 16.67 3.99 11.24
CA GLN A 20 17.10 5.32 10.79
C GLN A 20 16.80 5.53 9.29
N ASN A 21 15.53 5.47 8.94
CA ASN A 21 15.06 5.60 7.57
C ASN A 21 15.17 7.06 7.13
N LYS A 22 15.79 7.28 5.97
CA LYS A 22 15.90 8.60 5.33
C LYS A 22 14.55 9.27 5.02
N TYR A 23 13.46 8.50 5.00
CA TYR A 23 12.10 8.95 4.65
C TYR A 23 11.07 8.38 5.62
N GLU A 24 10.01 9.14 5.90
CA GLU A 24 8.82 8.59 6.56
C GLU A 24 8.02 7.75 5.55
N TYR A 25 7.50 6.61 5.97
CA TYR A 25 6.68 5.76 5.11
C TYR A 25 5.21 5.83 5.55
N GLN A 26 4.30 6.06 4.60
CA GLN A 26 2.85 6.02 4.85
C GLN A 26 2.11 5.34 3.70
N VAL A 27 0.90 4.89 3.97
CA VAL A 27 0.00 4.36 2.95
C VAL A 27 -0.63 5.52 2.16
N ASN A 28 -0.42 5.55 0.84
CA ASN A 28 -1.14 6.48 -0.04
C ASN A 28 -2.34 5.78 -0.67
N ARG A 29 -3.56 6.13 -0.22
CA ARG A 29 -4.80 5.50 -0.66
C ARG A 29 -5.02 5.58 -2.17
N ASN A 30 -4.80 6.75 -2.78
CA ASN A 30 -5.06 6.93 -4.21
C ASN A 30 -4.10 6.10 -5.06
N LYS A 31 -2.82 6.06 -4.67
CA LYS A 31 -1.83 5.20 -5.35
C LYS A 31 -2.13 3.72 -5.16
N LEU A 32 -2.49 3.31 -3.94
CA LEU A 32 -2.85 1.92 -3.64
C LEU A 32 -4.05 1.48 -4.48
N VAL A 33 -5.14 2.27 -4.49
CA VAL A 33 -6.35 1.95 -5.25
C VAL A 33 -6.06 1.88 -6.76
N GLY A 34 -5.24 2.79 -7.29
CA GLY A 34 -4.83 2.75 -8.71
C GLY A 34 -4.11 1.44 -9.06
N ILE A 35 -3.06 1.08 -8.30
CA ILE A 35 -2.28 -0.15 -8.53
C ILE A 35 -3.17 -1.40 -8.40
N LEU A 36 -4.02 -1.45 -7.37
CA LEU A 36 -4.90 -2.60 -7.16
C LEU A 36 -5.93 -2.74 -8.27
N ARG A 37 -6.48 -1.65 -8.80
CA ARG A 37 -7.43 -1.69 -9.92
C ARG A 37 -6.81 -2.35 -11.14
N ASP A 38 -5.61 -1.92 -11.53
CA ASP A 38 -4.92 -2.45 -12.70
C ASP A 38 -4.54 -3.92 -12.51
N ASP A 39 -4.01 -4.27 -11.33
CA ASP A 39 -3.64 -5.65 -11.02
C ASP A 39 -4.88 -6.58 -11.00
N ILE A 40 -6.04 -6.12 -10.51
CA ILE A 40 -7.30 -6.88 -10.51
C ILE A 40 -7.79 -7.12 -11.94
N ILE A 41 -7.80 -6.10 -12.80
CA ILE A 41 -8.17 -6.26 -14.21
C ILE A 41 -7.28 -7.30 -14.86
N HIS A 42 -5.96 -7.23 -14.61
CA HIS A 42 -5.03 -8.20 -15.14
C HIS A 42 -5.24 -9.61 -14.56
N ALA A 43 -5.60 -9.75 -13.28
CA ALA A 43 -5.95 -11.03 -12.68
C ALA A 43 -7.19 -11.66 -13.33
N LEU A 44 -8.23 -10.88 -13.59
CA LEU A 44 -9.49 -11.33 -14.19
C LEU A 44 -9.33 -11.79 -15.65
N THR A 45 -8.33 -11.28 -16.37
CA THR A 45 -7.97 -11.77 -17.73
C THR A 45 -7.18 -13.09 -17.74
N ALA A 46 -7.04 -13.78 -16.62
CA ALA A 46 -6.31 -15.03 -16.54
C ALA A 46 -7.02 -16.15 -17.34
N ARG A 47 -6.24 -16.92 -18.12
CA ARG A 47 -6.76 -18.01 -18.97
C ARG A 47 -7.15 -19.27 -18.19
N ASN A 48 -6.67 -19.43 -16.96
CA ASN A 48 -6.95 -20.59 -16.12
C ASN A 48 -7.00 -20.23 -14.64
N GLN A 49 -7.66 -21.08 -13.85
CA GLN A 49 -7.91 -20.86 -12.42
C GLN A 49 -6.62 -20.80 -11.60
N ALA A 50 -5.62 -21.61 -11.91
CA ALA A 50 -4.34 -21.58 -11.19
C ALA A 50 -3.65 -20.21 -11.32
N THR A 51 -3.66 -19.63 -12.52
CA THR A 51 -3.09 -18.30 -12.78
C THR A 51 -3.89 -17.20 -12.08
N LEU A 52 -5.22 -17.31 -12.05
CA LEU A 52 -6.08 -16.39 -11.31
C LEU A 52 -5.73 -16.40 -9.82
N VAL A 53 -5.67 -17.57 -9.20
CA VAL A 53 -5.34 -17.72 -7.76
C VAL A 53 -3.95 -17.16 -7.46
N ALA A 54 -2.95 -17.47 -8.29
CA ALA A 54 -1.59 -16.94 -8.12
C ALA A 54 -1.55 -15.40 -8.22
N ARG A 55 -2.27 -14.80 -9.17
CA ARG A 55 -2.35 -13.34 -9.35
C ARG A 55 -3.08 -12.69 -8.17
N MET A 56 -4.21 -13.24 -7.73
CA MET A 56 -4.94 -12.73 -6.58
C MET A 56 -4.11 -12.78 -5.29
N ASN A 57 -3.38 -13.87 -5.04
CA ASN A 57 -2.48 -13.97 -3.89
C ASN A 57 -1.35 -12.92 -3.94
N LYS A 58 -0.83 -12.61 -5.13
CA LYS A 58 0.17 -11.55 -5.31
C LYS A 58 -0.41 -10.17 -4.99
N ILE A 59 -1.65 -9.90 -5.37
CA ILE A 59 -2.36 -8.64 -5.07
C ILE A 59 -2.52 -8.45 -3.56
N ILE A 60 -2.97 -9.50 -2.85
CA ILE A 60 -3.13 -9.46 -1.40
C ILE A 60 -1.79 -9.17 -0.71
N LYS A 61 -0.72 -9.87 -1.09
CA LYS A 61 0.63 -9.63 -0.54
C LYS A 61 1.12 -8.21 -0.79
N ARG A 62 0.89 -7.66 -1.99
CA ARG A 62 1.23 -6.26 -2.31
C ARG A 62 0.44 -5.28 -1.47
N ALA A 63 -0.86 -5.49 -1.30
CA ALA A 63 -1.72 -4.62 -0.50
C ALA A 63 -1.26 -4.56 0.96
N GLN A 64 -0.85 -5.70 1.53
CA GLN A 64 -0.35 -5.79 2.90
C GLN A 64 0.99 -5.06 3.11
N ALA A 65 1.87 -5.08 2.11
CA ALA A 65 3.18 -4.44 2.19
C ALA A 65 3.24 -3.03 1.59
N PHE A 66 2.12 -2.47 1.13
CA PHE A 66 2.13 -1.22 0.38
C PHE A 66 2.44 -0.03 1.29
N VAL A 67 3.63 0.52 1.11
CA VAL A 67 4.09 1.74 1.75
C VAL A 67 4.69 2.68 0.71
N CYS A 68 4.42 3.97 0.84
CA CYS A 68 4.98 5.02 0.01
C CYS A 68 5.95 5.88 0.83
N PRO A 69 7.18 6.14 0.34
CA PRO A 69 8.07 7.08 0.98
C PRO A 69 7.51 8.51 0.87
N ILE A 70 7.60 9.25 1.96
CA ILE A 70 7.33 10.66 2.09
C ILE A 70 8.65 11.34 2.44
N LYS A 71 9.04 12.30 1.61
CA LYS A 71 10.18 13.15 1.92
C LYS A 71 9.86 13.99 3.17
N PRO A 72 10.76 14.04 4.17
CA PRO A 72 10.57 14.85 5.36
C PRO A 72 10.46 16.36 5.03
N ASP A 73 11.17 16.84 4.01
CA ASP A 73 11.20 18.27 3.63
C ASP A 73 10.02 18.75 2.77
N ARG A 74 8.86 18.09 2.86
CA ARG A 74 7.71 18.45 2.03
C ARG A 74 6.98 19.65 2.63
N THR A 75 7.12 20.81 1.99
CA THR A 75 6.54 22.12 2.38
C THR A 75 5.04 22.27 2.17
N VAL A 76 4.34 21.26 1.65
CA VAL A 76 2.90 21.35 1.32
C VAL A 76 2.09 20.49 2.27
N GLU A 77 1.31 21.13 3.14
CA GLU A 77 0.37 20.45 4.03
C GLU A 77 -0.65 19.65 3.22
N ARG A 78 -0.96 18.43 3.69
CA ARG A 78 -2.07 17.66 3.14
C ARG A 78 -3.35 18.10 3.83
N LEU A 79 -4.33 18.57 3.07
CA LEU A 79 -5.71 18.69 3.52
C LEU A 79 -6.15 17.34 4.11
N ARG A 80 -6.39 17.32 5.42
CA ARG A 80 -6.92 16.17 6.16
C ARG A 80 -8.42 16.08 5.96
#